data_AF-A0A1U7VAK9-F1
#
_entry.id   AF-A0A1U7VAK9-F1
#
_cell.length_a   1.000
_cell.length_b   1.000
_cell.length_c   1.000
_cell.angle_alpha   90.00
_cell.angle_beta   90.00
_cell.angle_gamma   90.00
#
_symmetry.space_group_name_H-M   'P 1'
#
loop_
_entity.id
_entity.type
_entity.pdbx_description
1 polymer ?
#
loop_
_entity_poly.entity_id
_entity_poly.type
_entity_poly.pdbx_seq_one_letter_code
_entity_poly.pdbx_strand_id
1 'polypeptide(L)'
;MGSAAAYCGGLVCCSQLGLRNSRIVGLSVLEQVDKELKKGDDRAALSLVKDLQGKPGGLRCFGAARQVPQRLYSLDELRLNGIETVSLLSPVDTTLGAIERNLQFAAVLGGIAAWYALDWSPQQLLFGSLGVLFLWTLDLVSFNGGVGALILDTTGHTFSQKYRNRVVQHEAGHFLIAYLLGILPKGYTLTSLDALKKEGSLNIQAGTAFVDFEFMEEVNSGKLTATMLNRFSCISLAGVATEYLLFSYAEGGLTDINQLDALLKSLGFTQKKADSQVRWAVLNTILILRRHEKARAKLAEAMIQGKSVGICIDTIEKYISDNDL
;
A
#
# COMPACT_ATOMS: atom_id res chain seq x y z
N MET A 1 35.80 -21.83 54.68
CA MET A 1 35.93 -20.85 53.59
C MET A 1 35.19 -21.40 52.40
N GLY A 2 34.06 -20.78 52.08
CA GLY A 2 33.01 -21.34 51.22
C GLY A 2 33.29 -21.18 49.72
N SER A 3 32.78 -22.17 48.99
CA SER A 3 32.72 -22.32 47.54
C SER A 3 31.64 -21.41 46.92
N ALA A 4 31.91 -20.84 45.73
CA ALA A 4 30.91 -20.52 44.70
C ALA A 4 31.58 -19.90 43.46
N ALA A 5 31.87 -20.71 42.43
CA ALA A 5 32.10 -20.22 41.08
C ALA A 5 31.91 -21.36 40.06
N ALA A 6 30.72 -21.46 39.45
CA ALA A 6 30.50 -22.03 38.11
C ALA A 6 28.99 -22.24 37.83
N TYR A 7 28.19 -21.18 37.65
CA TYR A 7 26.85 -21.30 37.05
C TYR A 7 26.45 -19.98 36.38
N CYS A 8 27.07 -19.61 35.25
CA CYS A 8 26.57 -18.50 34.43
C CYS A 8 26.89 -18.60 32.92
N GLY A 9 27.29 -19.78 32.42
CA GLY A 9 27.64 -19.98 31.00
C GLY A 9 26.56 -20.68 30.15
N GLY A 10 25.66 -21.47 30.77
CA GLY A 10 24.71 -22.31 30.03
C GLY A 10 23.42 -21.63 29.56
N LEU A 11 22.93 -20.62 30.29
CA LEU A 11 21.63 -19.98 30.02
C LEU A 11 21.64 -19.05 28.79
N VAL A 12 22.80 -18.45 28.46
CA VAL A 12 22.91 -17.51 27.33
C VAL A 12 23.00 -18.26 25.99
N CYS A 13 23.62 -19.43 25.96
CA CYS A 13 23.73 -20.23 24.73
C CYS A 13 22.39 -20.92 24.37
N CYS A 14 21.66 -21.40 25.37
CA CYS A 14 20.36 -22.06 25.17
C CYS A 14 19.26 -21.09 24.70
N SER A 15 19.27 -19.84 25.19
CA SER A 15 18.33 -18.80 24.75
C SER A 15 18.60 -18.31 23.33
N GLN A 16 19.87 -18.16 22.93
CA GLN A 16 20.24 -17.84 21.56
C GLN A 16 19.92 -18.97 20.57
N LEU A 17 20.11 -20.24 20.95
CA LEU A 17 19.69 -21.39 20.14
C LEU A 17 18.17 -21.49 19.99
N GLY A 18 17.41 -21.24 21.07
CA GLY A 18 15.94 -21.22 21.05
C GLY A 18 15.37 -20.12 20.15
N LEU A 19 15.94 -18.91 20.20
CA LEU A 19 15.58 -17.79 19.32
C LEU A 19 15.95 -18.05 17.84
N ARG A 20 17.03 -18.79 17.59
CA ARG A 20 17.43 -19.16 16.22
C ARG A 20 16.50 -20.22 15.63
N ASN A 21 16.17 -21.26 16.40
CA ASN A 21 15.26 -22.31 15.95
C ASN A 21 13.84 -21.79 15.72
N SER A 22 13.33 -20.94 16.61
CA SER A 22 11.99 -20.38 16.46
C SER A 22 11.87 -19.44 15.26
N ARG A 23 12.92 -18.68 14.92
CA ARG A 23 12.98 -17.89 13.68
C ARG A 23 13.03 -18.73 12.41
N ILE A 24 13.76 -19.85 12.42
CA ILE A 24 13.81 -20.76 11.27
C ILE A 24 12.42 -21.34 11.00
N VAL A 25 11.68 -21.69 12.06
CA VAL A 25 10.29 -22.12 11.96
C VAL A 25 9.39 -21.00 11.42
N GLY A 26 9.56 -19.76 11.91
CA GLY A 26 8.83 -18.59 11.40
C GLY A 26 9.02 -18.36 9.90
N LEU A 27 10.27 -18.40 9.41
CA LEU A 27 10.57 -18.25 7.98
C LEU A 27 9.95 -19.38 7.14
N SER A 28 10.06 -20.63 7.59
CA SER A 28 9.50 -21.78 6.88
C SER A 28 7.97 -21.70 6.74
N VAL A 29 7.28 -21.16 7.75
CA VAL A 29 5.83 -20.94 7.67
C VAL A 29 5.50 -19.76 6.77
N LEU A 30 6.28 -18.69 6.77
CA LEU A 30 6.10 -17.57 5.83
C LEU A 30 6.28 -18.00 4.36
N GLU A 31 7.16 -18.96 4.08
CA GLU A 31 7.25 -19.59 2.75
C GLU A 31 5.99 -20.41 2.41
N GLN A 32 5.37 -21.06 3.39
CA GLN A 32 4.08 -21.74 3.19
C GLN A 32 2.96 -20.74 2.94
N VAL A 33 2.93 -19.61 3.66
CA VAL A 33 2.00 -18.50 3.40
C VAL A 33 2.14 -18.01 1.96
N ASP A 34 3.38 -17.74 1.51
CA ASP A 34 3.62 -17.35 0.12
C ASP A 34 3.14 -18.39 -0.89
N LYS A 35 3.24 -19.68 -0.56
CA LYS A 35 2.76 -20.79 -1.42
C LYS A 35 1.24 -20.84 -1.51
N GLU A 36 0.54 -20.68 -0.38
CA GLU A 36 -0.93 -20.69 -0.36
C GLU A 36 -1.50 -19.43 -1.03
N LEU A 37 -0.90 -18.25 -0.81
CA LEU A 37 -1.27 -17.01 -1.52
C LEU A 37 -1.09 -17.15 -3.04
N LYS A 38 -0.03 -17.81 -3.51
CA LYS A 38 0.18 -18.08 -4.95
C LYS A 38 -0.85 -19.03 -5.55
N LYS A 39 -1.43 -19.94 -4.76
CA LYS A 39 -2.51 -20.82 -5.21
C LYS A 39 -3.88 -20.12 -5.18
N GLY A 40 -3.97 -18.94 -4.55
CA GLY A 40 -5.22 -18.24 -4.31
C GLY A 40 -6.00 -18.78 -3.10
N ASP A 41 -5.39 -19.59 -2.24
CA ASP A 41 -6.03 -20.08 -1.01
C ASP A 41 -5.80 -19.08 0.14
N ASP A 42 -6.54 -17.98 0.08
CA ASP A 42 -6.42 -16.88 1.02
C ASP A 42 -6.83 -17.29 2.46
N ARG A 43 -7.72 -18.28 2.60
CA ARG A 43 -8.17 -18.79 3.91
C ARG A 43 -7.07 -19.61 4.58
N ALA A 44 -6.42 -20.51 3.85
CA ALA A 44 -5.30 -21.28 4.36
C ALA A 44 -4.10 -20.38 4.72
N ALA A 45 -3.80 -19.38 3.89
CA ALA A 45 -2.75 -18.41 4.18
C ALA A 45 -3.03 -17.63 5.49
N LEU A 46 -4.27 -17.17 5.67
CA LEU A 46 -4.66 -16.44 6.89
C LEU A 46 -4.66 -17.35 8.12
N SER A 47 -5.07 -18.62 8.01
CA SER A 47 -5.05 -19.54 9.15
C SER A 47 -3.63 -19.80 9.64
N LEU A 48 -2.65 -19.97 8.73
CA LEU A 48 -1.24 -20.12 9.09
C LEU A 48 -0.68 -18.91 9.85
N VAL A 49 -1.06 -17.69 9.43
CA VAL A 49 -0.64 -16.45 10.10
C VAL A 49 -1.29 -16.33 11.48
N LYS A 50 -2.59 -16.60 11.59
CA LYS A 50 -3.32 -16.61 12.87
C LYS A 50 -2.77 -17.66 13.83
N ASP A 51 -2.37 -18.83 13.32
CA ASP A 51 -1.77 -19.88 14.13
C ASP A 51 -0.41 -19.48 14.71
N LEU A 52 0.33 -18.58 14.06
CA LEU A 52 1.59 -18.04 14.57
C LEU A 52 1.42 -16.79 15.43
N GLN A 53 0.25 -16.19 15.45
CA GLN A 53 0.00 -14.93 16.16
C GLN A 53 0.23 -15.11 17.67
N GLY A 54 1.10 -14.27 18.24
CA GLY A 54 1.35 -14.22 19.68
C GLY A 54 2.13 -15.40 20.27
N LYS A 55 2.62 -16.35 19.44
CA LYS A 55 3.46 -17.47 19.91
C LYS A 55 4.94 -17.05 20.04
N PRO A 56 5.71 -17.63 20.99
CA PRO A 56 7.14 -17.34 21.14
C PRO A 56 7.92 -17.75 19.87
N GLY A 57 8.41 -16.74 19.15
CA GLY A 57 9.08 -16.89 17.84
C GLY A 57 8.14 -17.05 16.64
N GLY A 58 6.83 -16.83 16.83
CA GLY A 58 5.87 -16.60 15.77
C GLY A 58 5.74 -15.11 15.40
N LEU A 59 4.58 -14.72 14.89
CA LEU A 59 4.31 -13.35 14.42
C LEU A 59 3.78 -12.51 15.59
N ARG A 60 4.54 -11.49 15.97
CA ARG A 60 4.26 -10.66 17.16
C ARG A 60 3.52 -9.39 16.81
N CYS A 61 3.75 -8.87 15.61
CA CYS A 61 3.24 -7.57 15.20
C CYS A 61 1.88 -7.69 14.47
N PHE A 62 1.52 -8.88 13.97
CA PHE A 62 0.25 -9.10 13.28
C PHE A 62 -0.96 -8.77 14.17
N GLY A 63 -1.72 -7.75 13.79
CA GLY A 63 -2.89 -7.28 14.56
C GLY A 63 -2.58 -6.68 15.93
N ALA A 64 -1.31 -6.39 16.23
CA ALA A 64 -0.87 -5.94 17.55
C ALA A 64 -0.66 -4.42 17.64
N ALA A 65 -1.03 -3.63 16.63
CA ALA A 65 -0.87 -2.18 16.71
C ALA A 65 -1.68 -1.56 17.85
N ARG A 66 -0.99 -0.78 18.68
CA ARG A 66 -1.62 0.13 19.65
C ARG A 66 -2.31 1.30 18.94
N GLN A 67 -3.62 1.20 18.85
CA GLN A 67 -4.50 2.20 18.24
C GLN A 67 -4.91 3.31 19.23
N VAL A 68 -5.27 4.48 18.70
CA VAL A 68 -5.89 5.54 19.50
C VAL A 68 -7.36 5.24 19.81
N PRO A 69 -7.86 5.61 21.01
CA PRO A 69 -9.26 5.39 21.37
C PRO A 69 -10.23 5.98 20.35
N GLN A 70 -11.29 5.24 20.04
CA GLN A 70 -12.31 5.73 19.11
C GLN A 70 -13.18 6.78 19.79
N ARG A 71 -13.05 8.04 19.35
CA ARG A 71 -13.88 9.17 19.77
C ARG A 71 -13.98 10.22 18.66
N LEU A 72 -14.83 11.23 18.86
CA LEU A 72 -14.93 12.36 17.95
C LEU A 72 -13.72 13.28 18.13
N TYR A 73 -12.83 13.30 17.15
CA TYR A 73 -11.67 14.20 17.15
C TYR A 73 -11.96 15.48 16.37
N SER A 74 -11.56 16.64 16.90
CA SER A 74 -11.69 17.92 16.19
C SER A 74 -10.55 18.13 15.19
N LEU A 75 -10.73 19.04 14.22
CA LEU A 75 -9.63 19.41 13.32
C LEU A 75 -8.47 20.07 14.08
N ASP A 76 -8.76 20.80 15.16
CA ASP A 76 -7.73 21.43 15.98
C ASP A 76 -6.91 20.40 16.75
N GLU A 77 -7.52 19.31 17.23
CA GLU A 77 -6.77 18.19 17.84
C GLU A 77 -5.82 17.54 16.84
N LEU A 78 -6.23 17.37 15.57
CA LEU A 78 -5.35 16.87 14.51
C LEU A 78 -4.19 17.85 14.24
N ARG A 79 -4.47 19.15 14.16
CA ARG A 79 -3.44 20.19 14.00
C ARG A 79 -2.46 20.23 15.16
N LEU A 80 -2.93 20.04 16.40
CA LEU A 80 -2.07 19.94 17.59
C LEU A 80 -1.13 18.72 17.52
N ASN A 81 -1.51 17.67 16.79
CA ASN A 81 -0.66 16.52 16.49
C ASN A 81 0.21 16.73 15.22
N GLY A 82 0.23 17.95 14.67
CA GLY A 82 0.96 18.28 13.44
C GLY A 82 0.40 17.57 12.22
N ILE A 83 -0.92 17.49 12.10
CA ILE A 83 -1.62 16.88 10.96
C ILE A 83 -2.49 17.93 10.29
N GLU A 84 -2.14 18.27 9.05
CA GLU A 84 -2.92 19.16 8.18
C GLU A 84 -3.80 18.34 7.23
N THR A 85 -5.08 18.24 7.56
CA THR A 85 -6.03 17.40 6.80
C THR A 85 -6.20 17.83 5.35
N VAL A 86 -6.05 19.11 5.03
CA VAL A 86 -6.19 19.63 3.66
C VAL A 86 -5.06 19.10 2.76
N SER A 87 -3.82 19.17 3.24
CA SER A 87 -2.61 18.70 2.54
C SER A 87 -2.56 17.16 2.41
N LEU A 88 -3.30 16.46 3.27
CA LEU A 88 -3.38 15.01 3.32
C LEU A 88 -4.52 14.42 2.47
N LEU A 89 -5.73 14.99 2.60
CA LEU A 89 -6.97 14.44 2.02
C LEU A 89 -7.36 15.11 0.70
N SER A 90 -6.54 16.01 0.17
CA SER A 90 -6.68 16.56 -1.17
C SER A 90 -5.42 16.29 -1.99
N PRO A 91 -5.15 15.03 -2.40
CA PRO A 91 -3.97 14.73 -3.19
C PRO A 91 -3.98 15.53 -4.50
N VAL A 92 -2.83 16.12 -4.86
CA VAL A 92 -2.67 16.84 -6.11
C VAL A 92 -1.50 16.22 -6.88
N ASP A 93 -1.80 15.61 -8.02
CA ASP A 93 -0.81 14.92 -8.83
C ASP A 93 0.06 15.91 -9.62
N THR A 94 1.14 16.36 -8.98
CA THR A 94 2.09 17.30 -9.62
C THR A 94 3.15 16.59 -10.46
N THR A 95 3.61 15.41 -10.04
CA THR A 95 4.75 14.75 -10.67
C THR A 95 4.33 13.99 -11.92
N LEU A 96 3.31 13.14 -11.83
CA LEU A 96 2.83 12.39 -12.99
C LEU A 96 2.15 13.34 -13.98
N GLY A 97 1.41 14.33 -13.50
CA GLY A 97 0.81 15.38 -14.36
C GLY A 97 1.84 16.22 -15.13
N ALA A 98 3.04 16.46 -14.56
CA ALA A 98 4.12 17.11 -15.28
C ALA A 98 4.72 16.20 -16.36
N ILE A 99 4.84 14.90 -16.10
CA ILE A 99 5.32 13.90 -17.05
C ILE A 99 4.32 13.74 -18.19
N GLU A 100 3.03 13.66 -17.89
CA GLU A 100 1.96 13.60 -18.89
C GLU A 100 2.02 14.80 -19.83
N ARG A 101 2.09 16.01 -19.29
CA ARG A 101 2.22 17.24 -20.08
C ARG A 101 3.48 17.24 -20.96
N ASN A 102 4.61 16.78 -20.43
CA ASN A 102 5.85 16.69 -21.21
C ASN A 102 5.72 15.65 -22.33
N LEU A 103 5.05 14.53 -22.08
CA LEU A 103 4.77 13.50 -23.09
C LEU A 103 3.86 14.05 -24.19
N GLN A 104 2.83 14.82 -23.83
CA GLN A 104 1.95 15.51 -24.78
C GLN A 104 2.73 16.51 -25.64
N PHE A 105 3.61 17.33 -25.04
CA PHE A 105 4.49 18.23 -25.81
C PHE A 105 5.42 17.46 -26.74
N ALA A 106 6.03 16.37 -26.28
CA ALA A 106 6.89 15.52 -27.10
C ALA A 106 6.10 14.87 -28.25
N ALA A 107 4.86 14.44 -28.03
CA ALA A 107 3.99 13.88 -29.05
C ALA A 107 3.63 14.92 -30.13
N VAL A 108 3.31 16.16 -29.72
CA VAL A 108 3.03 17.26 -30.66
C VAL A 108 4.28 17.61 -31.47
N LEU A 109 5.43 17.81 -30.82
CA LEU A 109 6.68 18.13 -31.51
C LEU A 109 7.13 16.98 -32.42
N GLY A 110 6.97 15.73 -31.97
CA GLY A 110 7.24 14.54 -32.76
C GLY A 110 6.34 14.42 -33.97
N GLY A 111 5.05 14.74 -33.83
CA GLY A 111 4.11 14.81 -34.96
C GLY A 111 4.47 15.88 -35.98
N ILE A 112 4.89 17.07 -35.51
CA ILE A 112 5.38 18.16 -36.38
C ILE A 112 6.67 17.74 -37.09
N ALA A 113 7.63 17.14 -36.38
CA ALA A 113 8.87 16.67 -36.96
C ALA A 113 8.62 15.55 -37.98
N ALA A 114 7.71 14.61 -37.70
CA ALA A 114 7.31 13.55 -38.62
C ALA A 114 6.66 14.11 -39.88
N TRP A 115 5.82 15.14 -39.76
CA TRP A 115 5.27 15.86 -40.90
C TRP A 115 6.41 16.43 -41.77
N TYR A 116 7.34 17.20 -41.19
CA TYR A 116 8.44 17.79 -41.95
C TYR A 116 9.41 16.75 -42.55
N ALA A 117 9.67 15.64 -41.86
CA ALA A 117 10.65 14.64 -42.29
C ALA A 117 10.10 13.65 -43.33
N LEU A 118 8.79 13.41 -43.34
CA LEU A 118 8.15 12.41 -44.19
C LEU A 118 7.30 13.02 -45.31
N ASP A 119 7.28 14.35 -45.43
CA ASP A 119 6.50 15.12 -46.41
C ASP A 119 5.03 14.67 -46.48
N TRP A 120 4.43 14.41 -45.32
CA TRP A 120 3.08 13.88 -45.25
C TRP A 120 2.06 14.81 -45.91
N SER A 121 1.19 14.23 -46.74
CA SER A 121 0.09 14.99 -47.34
C SER A 121 -0.98 15.34 -46.31
N PRO A 122 -1.80 16.40 -46.54
CA PRO A 122 -2.90 16.75 -45.65
C PRO A 122 -3.88 15.60 -45.39
N GLN A 123 -4.06 14.71 -46.36
CA GLN A 123 -4.92 13.52 -46.24
C GLN A 123 -4.29 12.47 -45.32
N GLN A 124 -2.98 12.24 -45.42
CA GLN A 124 -2.25 11.30 -44.55
C GLN A 124 -2.25 11.79 -43.10
N LEU A 125 -2.08 13.10 -42.87
CA LEU A 125 -2.23 13.72 -41.56
C LEU A 125 -3.64 13.52 -40.98
N LEU A 126 -4.67 13.73 -41.80
CA LEU A 126 -6.05 13.50 -41.38
C LEU A 126 -6.30 12.04 -40.99
N PHE A 127 -5.88 11.07 -41.81
CA PHE A 127 -6.04 9.65 -41.47
C PHE A 127 -5.21 9.22 -40.26
N GLY A 128 -3.98 9.74 -40.13
CA GLY A 128 -3.12 9.47 -38.97
C GLY A 128 -3.75 9.99 -37.68
N SER A 129 -4.20 11.24 -37.66
CA SER A 129 -4.88 11.84 -36.50
C SER A 129 -6.19 11.13 -36.16
N LEU A 130 -6.99 10.73 -37.16
CA LEU A 130 -8.21 9.94 -36.95
C LEU A 130 -7.87 8.57 -36.34
N GLY A 131 -6.79 7.93 -36.80
CA GLY A 131 -6.29 6.68 -36.24
C GLY A 131 -5.86 6.82 -34.78
N VAL A 132 -5.14 7.88 -34.43
CA VAL A 132 -4.75 8.17 -33.05
C VAL A 132 -5.96 8.45 -32.17
N LEU A 133 -6.92 9.26 -32.64
CA LEU A 133 -8.18 9.53 -31.93
C LEU A 133 -9.01 8.26 -31.74
N PHE A 134 -9.02 7.37 -32.73
CA PHE A 134 -9.67 6.07 -32.63
C PHE A 134 -9.01 5.19 -31.57
N LEU A 135 -7.68 5.08 -31.57
CA LEU A 135 -6.94 4.32 -30.55
C LEU A 135 -7.14 4.90 -29.15
N TRP A 136 -7.13 6.22 -29.00
CA TRP A 136 -7.46 6.90 -27.75
C TRP A 136 -8.88 6.51 -27.30
N THR A 137 -9.86 6.66 -28.19
CA THR A 137 -11.27 6.35 -27.87
C THR A 137 -11.46 4.88 -27.51
N LEU A 138 -10.78 3.99 -28.23
CA LEU A 138 -10.77 2.56 -27.94
C LEU A 138 -10.20 2.28 -26.55
N ASP A 139 -9.10 2.93 -26.17
CA ASP A 139 -8.54 2.79 -24.81
C ASP A 139 -9.51 3.29 -23.73
N LEU A 140 -10.13 4.46 -23.92
CA LEU A 140 -11.12 4.99 -22.99
C LEU A 140 -12.34 4.07 -22.83
N VAL A 141 -12.87 3.53 -23.93
CA VAL A 141 -14.11 2.74 -23.90
C VAL A 141 -13.85 1.29 -23.51
N SER A 142 -12.82 0.65 -24.08
CA SER A 142 -12.54 -0.77 -23.85
C SER A 142 -11.72 -1.02 -22.59
N PHE A 143 -10.84 -0.09 -22.22
CA PHE A 143 -9.91 -0.25 -21.10
C PHE A 143 -10.01 0.90 -20.09
N ASN A 144 -11.04 1.76 -20.12
CA ASN A 144 -11.18 2.86 -19.16
C ASN A 144 -9.90 3.75 -19.04
N GLY A 145 -9.14 3.86 -20.13
CA GLY A 145 -7.85 4.58 -20.16
C GLY A 145 -6.64 3.81 -19.62
N GLY A 146 -6.74 2.48 -19.45
CA GLY A 146 -5.71 1.64 -18.85
C GLY A 146 -4.41 1.60 -19.65
N VAL A 147 -4.45 1.61 -20.99
CA VAL A 147 -3.23 1.61 -21.81
C VAL A 147 -2.49 2.94 -21.66
N GLY A 148 -3.20 4.07 -21.70
CA GLY A 148 -2.62 5.39 -21.43
C GLY A 148 -2.02 5.48 -20.02
N ALA A 149 -2.74 5.02 -19.00
CA ALA A 149 -2.25 4.98 -17.62
C ALA A 149 -1.00 4.10 -17.46
N LEU A 150 -0.95 2.94 -18.14
CA LEU A 150 0.21 2.06 -18.14
C LEU A 150 1.44 2.73 -18.78
N ILE A 151 1.28 3.39 -19.93
CA ILE A 151 2.38 4.12 -20.58
C ILE A 151 2.88 5.24 -19.68
N LEU A 152 1.96 6.00 -19.09
CA LEU A 152 2.29 7.12 -18.21
C LEU A 152 3.02 6.66 -16.95
N ASP A 153 2.52 5.62 -16.28
CA ASP A 153 3.14 4.99 -15.12
C ASP A 153 4.53 4.42 -15.45
N THR A 154 4.64 3.66 -16.54
CA THR A 154 5.92 3.10 -17.00
C THR A 154 6.95 4.20 -17.29
N THR A 155 6.51 5.28 -17.93
CA THR A 155 7.35 6.46 -18.20
C THR A 155 7.73 7.15 -16.89
N GLY A 156 6.78 7.30 -15.97
CA GLY A 156 6.98 7.84 -14.62
C GLY A 156 8.07 7.09 -13.86
N HIS A 157 7.97 5.77 -13.81
CA HIS A 157 8.95 4.91 -13.14
C HIS A 157 10.33 4.90 -13.81
N THR A 158 10.38 5.06 -15.13
CA THR A 158 11.62 5.06 -15.91
C THR A 158 12.38 6.38 -15.76
N PHE A 159 11.68 7.52 -15.80
CA PHE A 159 12.30 8.84 -15.87
C PHE A 159 12.28 9.62 -14.53
N SER A 160 11.42 9.26 -13.58
CA SER A 160 11.28 9.97 -12.30
C SER A 160 11.58 9.08 -11.11
N GLN A 161 12.79 9.23 -10.55
CA GLN A 161 13.16 8.63 -9.28
C GLN A 161 12.24 9.09 -8.13
N LYS A 162 11.79 10.36 -8.18
CA LYS A 162 10.87 10.94 -7.21
C LYS A 162 9.54 10.19 -7.21
N TYR A 163 8.95 9.97 -8.39
CA TYR A 163 7.69 9.24 -8.54
C TYR A 163 7.83 7.79 -8.05
N ARG A 164 8.87 7.09 -8.52
CA ARG A 164 9.12 5.70 -8.09
C ARG A 164 9.26 5.58 -6.57
N ASN A 165 10.05 6.45 -5.95
CA ASN A 165 10.21 6.45 -4.50
C ASN A 165 8.89 6.74 -3.78
N ARG A 166 8.06 7.66 -4.29
CA ARG A 166 6.77 8.00 -3.70
C ARG A 166 5.81 6.80 -3.73
N VAL A 167 5.65 6.15 -4.89
CA VAL A 167 4.78 4.97 -5.05
C VAL A 167 5.19 3.84 -4.12
N VAL A 168 6.48 3.49 -4.05
CA VAL A 168 6.94 2.44 -3.13
C VAL A 168 6.60 2.77 -1.68
N GLN A 169 6.79 4.02 -1.27
CA GLN A 169 6.48 4.41 0.10
C GLN A 169 4.98 4.38 0.37
N HIS A 170 4.15 4.80 -0.59
CA HIS A 170 2.69 4.69 -0.53
C HIS A 170 2.26 3.23 -0.31
N GLU A 171 2.76 2.31 -1.14
CA GLU A 171 2.43 0.88 -1.01
C GLU A 171 2.99 0.24 0.26
N ALA A 172 4.19 0.62 0.69
CA ALA A 172 4.74 0.17 1.97
C ALA A 172 3.89 0.64 3.16
N GLY A 173 3.27 1.82 3.05
CA GLY A 173 2.31 2.33 4.03
C GLY A 173 1.08 1.43 4.15
N HIS A 174 0.44 1.14 3.01
CA HIS A 174 -0.68 0.21 2.88
C HIS A 174 -0.37 -1.16 3.48
N PHE A 175 0.74 -1.75 3.06
CA PHE A 175 1.19 -3.07 3.53
C PHE A 175 1.41 -3.09 5.05
N LEU A 176 2.16 -2.11 5.58
CA LEU A 176 2.49 -2.07 7.01
C LEU A 176 1.24 -1.90 7.87
N ILE A 177 0.36 -0.97 7.52
CA ILE A 177 -0.86 -0.69 8.29
C ILE A 177 -1.81 -1.87 8.26
N ALA A 178 -2.02 -2.51 7.11
CA ALA A 178 -2.84 -3.70 7.02
C ALA A 178 -2.33 -4.81 7.95
N TYR A 179 -1.04 -5.13 7.86
CA TYR A 179 -0.42 -6.17 8.66
C TYR A 179 -0.56 -5.90 10.17
N LEU A 180 -0.25 -4.67 10.60
CA LEU A 180 -0.34 -4.26 12.00
C LEU A 180 -1.76 -4.22 12.54
N LEU A 181 -2.75 -3.98 11.69
CA LEU A 181 -4.17 -4.01 12.05
C LEU A 181 -4.80 -5.40 11.94
N GLY A 182 -4.04 -6.40 11.51
CA GLY A 182 -4.44 -7.81 11.48
C GLY A 182 -5.12 -8.22 10.17
N ILE A 183 -4.86 -7.50 9.09
CA ILE A 183 -5.28 -7.82 7.73
C ILE A 183 -4.05 -8.28 6.96
N LEU A 184 -4.07 -9.51 6.46
CA LEU A 184 -2.94 -10.11 5.78
C LEU A 184 -2.78 -9.51 4.37
N PRO A 185 -1.63 -8.90 4.03
CA PRO A 185 -1.34 -8.56 2.64
C PRO A 185 -1.24 -9.82 1.79
N LYS A 186 -1.91 -9.82 0.64
CA LYS A 186 -1.93 -10.92 -0.34
C LYS A 186 -0.83 -10.77 -1.38
N GLY A 187 -0.50 -9.53 -1.72
CA GLY A 187 0.46 -9.20 -2.75
C GLY A 187 0.64 -7.70 -2.89
N TYR A 188 1.64 -7.29 -3.66
CA TYR A 188 1.87 -5.90 -4.00
C TYR A 188 2.45 -5.77 -5.40
N THR A 189 2.16 -4.64 -6.03
CA THR A 189 2.65 -4.20 -7.34
C THR A 189 3.18 -2.79 -7.20
N LEU A 190 4.39 -2.54 -7.71
CA LEU A 190 5.02 -1.22 -7.62
C LEU A 190 4.87 -0.41 -8.90
N THR A 191 4.40 -1.03 -9.97
CA THR A 191 4.14 -0.42 -11.28
C THR A 191 2.88 -1.04 -11.88
N SER A 192 2.20 -0.30 -12.75
CA SER A 192 1.08 -0.80 -13.54
C SER A 192 1.50 -1.95 -14.45
N LEU A 193 2.78 -1.98 -14.89
CA LEU A 193 3.33 -3.08 -15.68
C LEU A 193 3.47 -4.37 -14.86
N ASP A 194 3.90 -4.27 -13.60
CA ASP A 194 3.94 -5.40 -12.69
C ASP A 194 2.54 -5.91 -12.38
N ALA A 195 1.56 -5.01 -12.24
CA ALA A 195 0.16 -5.35 -12.07
C ALA A 195 -0.40 -6.10 -13.30
N LEU A 196 -0.15 -5.60 -14.52
CA LEU A 196 -0.54 -6.29 -15.75
C LEU A 196 0.07 -7.70 -15.85
N LYS A 197 1.35 -7.86 -15.51
CA LYS A 197 2.02 -9.18 -15.57
C LYS A 197 1.49 -10.17 -14.53
N LYS A 198 1.11 -9.69 -13.34
CA LYS A 198 0.63 -10.55 -12.25
C LYS A 198 -0.86 -10.84 -12.34
N GLU A 199 -1.66 -9.86 -12.73
CA GLU A 199 -3.13 -9.90 -12.66
C GLU A 199 -3.80 -9.95 -14.04
N GLY A 200 -3.05 -9.74 -15.12
CA GLY A 200 -3.55 -9.88 -16.51
C GLY A 200 -4.49 -8.76 -16.96
N SER A 201 -4.59 -7.66 -16.21
CA SER A 201 -5.50 -6.55 -16.51
C SER A 201 -4.74 -5.25 -16.75
N LEU A 202 -5.19 -4.49 -17.75
CA LEU A 202 -4.59 -3.22 -18.19
C LEU A 202 -5.02 -2.02 -17.33
N ASN A 203 -5.99 -2.21 -16.42
CA ASN A 203 -6.63 -1.13 -15.68
C ASN A 203 -6.23 -1.10 -14.20
N ILE A 204 -5.12 -1.78 -13.87
CA ILE A 204 -4.68 -1.96 -12.49
C ILE A 204 -3.39 -1.17 -12.31
N GLN A 205 -3.44 -0.19 -11.42
CA GLN A 205 -2.29 0.61 -11.03
C GLN A 205 -1.41 -0.17 -10.03
N ALA A 206 -0.23 0.37 -9.70
CA ALA A 206 0.48 -0.04 -8.49
C ALA A 206 -0.48 -0.07 -7.29
N GLY A 207 -0.36 -1.09 -6.45
CA GLY A 207 -1.30 -1.33 -5.37
C GLY A 207 -0.89 -2.49 -4.47
N THR A 208 -1.50 -2.53 -3.30
CA THR A 208 -1.36 -3.62 -2.33
C THR A 208 -2.69 -4.35 -2.23
N ALA A 209 -2.66 -5.66 -2.51
CA ALA A 209 -3.82 -6.52 -2.38
C ALA A 209 -3.88 -7.11 -0.97
N PHE A 210 -5.09 -7.31 -0.45
CA PHE A 210 -5.31 -7.81 0.90
C PHE A 210 -6.19 -9.05 0.89
N VAL A 211 -6.05 -9.87 1.93
CA VAL A 211 -6.99 -10.95 2.23
C VAL A 211 -8.20 -10.33 2.92
N ASP A 212 -9.30 -10.16 2.18
CA ASP A 212 -10.47 -9.38 2.58
C ASP A 212 -11.79 -10.18 2.60
N PHE A 213 -11.73 -11.52 2.53
CA PHE A 213 -12.94 -12.35 2.52
C PHE A 213 -13.82 -12.12 3.76
N GLU A 214 -13.23 -11.86 4.94
CA GLU A 214 -13.98 -11.53 6.16
C GLU A 214 -14.78 -10.22 5.98
N PHE A 215 -14.19 -9.23 5.32
CA PHE A 215 -14.86 -7.97 4.99
C PHE A 215 -15.96 -8.17 3.96
N MET A 216 -15.69 -8.93 2.89
CA MET A 216 -16.68 -9.22 1.86
C MET A 216 -17.87 -10.00 2.42
N GLU A 217 -17.64 -10.95 3.34
CA GLU A 217 -18.71 -11.66 4.05
C GLU A 217 -19.55 -10.70 4.91
N GLU A 218 -18.92 -9.79 5.67
CA GLU A 218 -19.64 -8.78 6.47
C GLU A 218 -20.45 -7.80 5.61
N VAL A 219 -19.88 -7.31 4.50
CA VAL A 219 -20.55 -6.42 3.54
C VAL A 219 -21.74 -7.14 2.90
N ASN A 220 -21.56 -8.37 2.43
CA ASN A 220 -22.63 -9.17 1.82
C ASN A 220 -23.74 -9.53 2.80
N SER A 221 -23.41 -9.68 4.09
CA SER A 221 -24.40 -9.89 5.15
C SER A 221 -25.18 -8.62 5.53
N GLY A 222 -24.78 -7.45 5.01
CA GLY A 222 -25.36 -6.15 5.33
C GLY A 222 -25.02 -5.63 6.72
N LYS A 223 -24.07 -6.26 7.43
CA LYS A 223 -23.67 -5.92 8.80
C LYS A 223 -22.16 -5.79 8.90
N LEU A 224 -21.63 -4.64 8.48
CA LEU A 224 -20.22 -4.31 8.70
C LEU A 224 -19.96 -3.92 10.16
N THR A 225 -19.03 -4.62 10.81
CA THR A 225 -18.63 -4.35 12.19
C THR A 225 -17.82 -3.06 12.27
N ALA A 226 -17.92 -2.37 13.43
CA ALA A 226 -17.15 -1.16 13.67
C ALA A 226 -15.63 -1.43 13.60
N THR A 227 -15.17 -2.58 14.11
CA THR A 227 -13.76 -2.99 14.06
C THR A 227 -13.29 -3.17 12.62
N MET A 228 -14.10 -3.82 11.76
CA MET A 228 -13.72 -4.03 10.38
C MET A 228 -13.69 -2.71 9.60
N LEU A 229 -14.71 -1.86 9.79
CA LEU A 229 -14.74 -0.51 9.21
C LEU A 229 -13.52 0.32 9.63
N ASN A 230 -13.15 0.27 10.91
CA ASN A 230 -12.00 0.99 11.45
C ASN A 230 -10.69 0.55 10.78
N ARG A 231 -10.48 -0.75 10.63
CA ARG A 231 -9.29 -1.32 9.98
C ARG A 231 -9.19 -0.87 8.52
N PHE A 232 -10.25 -1.04 7.73
CA PHE A 232 -10.24 -0.63 6.33
C PHE A 232 -10.16 0.89 6.16
N SER A 233 -10.79 1.68 7.04
CA SER A 233 -10.62 3.15 7.02
C SER A 233 -9.15 3.55 7.20
N CYS A 234 -8.44 2.88 8.11
CA CYS A 234 -7.01 3.15 8.33
C CYS A 234 -6.15 2.69 7.16
N ILE A 235 -6.45 1.52 6.58
CA ILE A 235 -5.76 0.97 5.41
C ILE A 235 -5.95 1.90 4.21
N SER A 236 -7.18 2.28 3.84
CA SER A 236 -7.44 3.20 2.72
C SER A 236 -6.69 4.53 2.83
N LEU A 237 -6.39 4.98 4.05
CA LEU A 237 -5.65 6.23 4.28
C LEU A 237 -4.14 6.04 4.49
N ALA A 238 -3.64 4.81 4.51
CA ALA A 238 -2.25 4.50 4.85
C ALA A 238 -1.24 5.00 3.80
N GLY A 239 -1.58 4.85 2.53
CA GLY A 239 -0.76 5.37 1.43
C GLY A 239 -0.62 6.90 1.50
N VAL A 240 -1.74 7.63 1.48
CA VAL A 240 -1.73 9.11 1.56
C VAL A 240 -1.10 9.63 2.85
N ALA A 241 -1.31 8.95 3.98
CA ALA A 241 -0.66 9.30 5.24
C ALA A 241 0.86 9.11 5.18
N THR A 242 1.32 8.07 4.51
CA THR A 242 2.77 7.84 4.31
C THR A 242 3.37 8.91 3.42
N GLU A 243 2.71 9.25 2.33
CA GLU A 243 3.17 10.34 1.45
C GLU A 243 3.23 11.68 2.18
N TYR A 244 2.20 12.02 2.94
CA TYR A 244 2.17 13.23 3.75
C TYR A 244 3.32 13.28 4.76
N LEU A 245 3.62 12.17 5.45
CA LEU A 245 4.70 12.12 6.43
C LEU A 245 6.10 12.29 5.81
N LEU A 246 6.30 11.85 4.57
CA LEU A 246 7.61 11.90 3.91
C LEU A 246 7.81 13.15 3.04
N PHE A 247 6.75 13.65 2.43
CA PHE A 247 6.81 14.69 1.40
C PHE A 247 6.00 15.93 1.75
N SER A 248 5.39 15.99 2.94
CA SER A 248 4.53 17.08 3.44
C SER A 248 3.18 17.25 2.71
N TYR A 249 2.95 16.51 1.62
CA TYR A 249 1.70 16.48 0.88
C TYR A 249 1.53 15.15 0.12
N ALA A 250 0.29 14.76 -0.12
CA ALA A 250 -0.06 13.59 -0.93
C ALA A 250 -0.20 13.97 -2.42
N GLU A 251 0.31 13.13 -3.31
CA GLU A 251 0.08 13.19 -4.76
C GLU A 251 -0.80 12.01 -5.22
N GLY A 252 -0.62 10.83 -4.63
CA GLY A 252 -1.41 9.62 -4.93
C GLY A 252 -2.60 9.38 -4.00
N GLY A 253 -3.28 8.23 -4.17
CA GLY A 253 -4.31 7.73 -3.24
C GLY A 253 -5.71 8.33 -3.37
N LEU A 254 -6.00 9.10 -4.42
CA LEU A 254 -7.35 9.60 -4.69
C LEU A 254 -8.36 8.46 -4.87
N THR A 255 -7.95 7.38 -5.54
CA THR A 255 -8.76 6.16 -5.68
C THR A 255 -9.10 5.55 -4.32
N ASP A 256 -8.13 5.47 -3.42
CA ASP A 256 -8.31 4.91 -2.07
C ASP A 256 -9.31 5.75 -1.25
N ILE A 257 -9.21 7.08 -1.34
CA ILE A 257 -10.13 8.02 -0.67
C ILE A 257 -11.55 7.88 -1.24
N ASN A 258 -11.69 7.80 -2.56
CA ASN A 258 -12.99 7.66 -3.21
C ASN A 258 -13.66 6.32 -2.89
N GLN A 259 -12.88 5.23 -2.79
CA GLN A 259 -13.38 3.93 -2.36
C GLN A 259 -13.88 3.98 -0.91
N LEU A 260 -13.14 4.62 -0.01
CA LEU A 260 -13.56 4.81 1.38
C LEU A 260 -14.84 5.66 1.46
N ASP A 261 -14.92 6.76 0.72
CA ASP A 261 -16.11 7.61 0.67
C ASP A 261 -17.33 6.86 0.13
N ALA A 262 -17.17 6.07 -0.94
CA ALA A 262 -18.22 5.23 -1.49
C ALA A 262 -18.71 4.18 -0.47
N LEU A 263 -17.80 3.53 0.26
CA LEU A 263 -18.12 2.58 1.33
C LEU A 263 -18.89 3.26 2.47
N LEU A 264 -18.47 4.44 2.93
CA LEU A 264 -19.16 5.15 4.00
C LEU A 264 -20.57 5.58 3.57
N LYS A 265 -20.73 6.01 2.31
CA LYS A 265 -22.04 6.32 1.72
C LYS A 265 -22.94 5.09 1.61
N SER A 266 -22.42 3.94 1.17
CA SER A 266 -23.20 2.70 1.07
C SER A 266 -23.68 2.19 2.43
N LEU A 267 -22.92 2.48 3.50
CA LEU A 267 -23.32 2.21 4.89
C LEU A 267 -24.30 3.24 5.47
N GLY A 268 -24.72 4.24 4.69
CA GLY A 268 -25.67 5.27 5.11
C GLY A 268 -25.08 6.29 6.09
N PHE A 269 -23.77 6.51 6.08
CA PHE A 269 -23.17 7.53 6.94
C PHE A 269 -23.56 8.94 6.49
N THR A 270 -23.90 9.79 7.44
CA THR A 270 -23.98 11.24 7.19
C THR A 270 -22.59 11.80 7.00
N GLN A 271 -22.47 12.95 6.30
CA GLN A 271 -21.18 13.61 6.09
C GLN A 271 -20.43 13.82 7.41
N LYS A 272 -21.12 14.32 8.45
CA LYS A 272 -20.54 14.53 9.79
C LYS A 272 -19.96 13.24 10.40
N LYS A 273 -20.63 12.10 10.19
CA LYS A 273 -20.17 10.79 10.70
C LYS A 273 -18.97 10.29 9.89
N ALA A 274 -19.03 10.42 8.56
CA ALA A 274 -17.92 10.10 7.67
C ALA A 274 -16.67 10.92 8.00
N ASP A 275 -16.79 12.25 8.13
CA ASP A 275 -15.70 13.15 8.51
C ASP A 275 -15.09 12.79 9.86
N SER A 276 -15.92 12.31 10.80
CA SER A 276 -15.44 11.87 12.12
C SER A 276 -14.66 10.56 12.04
N GLN A 277 -15.14 9.62 11.21
CA GLN A 277 -14.43 8.36 10.94
C GLN A 277 -13.09 8.62 10.25
N VAL A 278 -13.07 9.47 9.23
CA VAL A 278 -11.86 9.84 8.49
C VAL A 278 -10.85 10.54 9.41
N ARG A 279 -11.27 11.50 10.24
CA ARG A 279 -10.37 12.17 11.18
C ARG A 279 -9.73 11.21 12.18
N TRP A 280 -10.51 10.29 12.76
CA TRP A 280 -9.98 9.27 13.65
C TRP A 280 -8.99 8.35 12.91
N ALA A 281 -9.35 7.86 11.73
CA ALA A 281 -8.52 6.97 10.94
C ALA A 281 -7.20 7.65 10.53
N VAL A 282 -7.24 8.91 10.06
CA VAL A 282 -6.05 9.72 9.77
C VAL A 282 -5.12 9.81 10.98
N LEU A 283 -5.66 10.21 12.13
CA LEU A 283 -4.86 10.35 13.36
C LEU A 283 -4.23 9.01 13.76
N ASN A 284 -5.02 7.94 13.75
CA ASN A 284 -4.58 6.61 14.11
C ASN A 284 -3.47 6.11 13.17
N THR A 285 -3.71 6.18 11.87
CA THR A 285 -2.77 5.75 10.83
C THR A 285 -1.46 6.54 10.92
N ILE A 286 -1.51 7.87 11.04
CA ILE A 286 -0.30 8.70 11.15
C ILE A 286 0.51 8.34 12.40
N LEU A 287 -0.13 8.12 13.55
CA LEU A 287 0.57 7.79 14.78
C LEU A 287 1.23 6.40 14.71
N ILE A 288 0.57 5.42 14.08
CA ILE A 288 1.15 4.09 13.84
C ILE A 288 2.35 4.21 12.88
N LEU A 289 2.21 4.93 11.76
CA LEU A 289 3.28 5.11 10.77
C LEU A 289 4.50 5.84 11.36
N ARG A 290 4.29 6.87 12.18
CA ARG A 290 5.36 7.60 12.88
C ARG A 290 6.12 6.68 13.84
N ARG A 291 5.40 5.84 14.59
CA ARG A 291 6.02 4.92 15.55
C ARG A 291 6.88 3.86 14.85
N HIS A 292 6.40 3.34 13.72
CA HIS A 292 7.06 2.27 12.99
C HIS A 292 7.79 2.74 11.73
N GLU A 293 8.32 3.97 11.74
CA GLU A 293 9.00 4.59 10.60
C GLU A 293 10.15 3.73 10.07
N LYS A 294 10.96 3.17 10.97
CA LYS A 294 12.10 2.33 10.61
C LYS A 294 11.67 1.03 9.92
N ALA A 295 10.61 0.40 10.43
CA ALA A 295 10.06 -0.82 9.84
C ALA A 295 9.48 -0.53 8.45
N ARG A 296 8.74 0.57 8.29
CA ARG A 296 8.23 1.04 7.00
C ARG A 296 9.35 1.26 5.97
N ALA A 297 10.42 1.95 6.36
CA ALA A 297 11.55 2.21 5.47
C ALA A 297 12.23 0.91 5.00
N LYS A 298 12.41 -0.06 5.90
CA LYS A 298 12.97 -1.38 5.55
C LYS A 298 12.03 -2.24 4.72
N LEU A 299 10.74 -2.15 4.97
CA LEU A 299 9.72 -2.78 4.14
C LEU A 299 9.77 -2.22 2.71
N ALA A 300 9.85 -0.89 2.54
CA ALA A 300 9.98 -0.26 1.23
C ALA A 300 11.24 -0.74 0.48
N GLU A 301 12.39 -0.89 1.17
CA GLU A 301 13.61 -1.48 0.59
C GLU A 301 13.39 -2.92 0.12
N ALA A 302 12.70 -3.75 0.91
CA ALA A 302 12.37 -5.13 0.53
C ALA A 302 11.42 -5.18 -0.67
N MET A 303 10.44 -4.28 -0.73
CA MET A 303 9.49 -4.17 -1.84
C MET A 303 10.19 -3.76 -3.14
N ILE A 304 11.13 -2.79 -3.09
CA ILE A 304 11.94 -2.40 -4.25
C ILE A 304 12.75 -3.58 -4.80
N GLN A 305 13.22 -4.47 -3.92
CA GLN A 305 13.95 -5.67 -4.31
C GLN A 305 13.03 -6.80 -4.83
N GLY A 306 11.71 -6.58 -4.89
CA GLY A 306 10.74 -7.57 -5.35
C GLY A 306 10.65 -8.80 -4.44
N LYS A 307 10.90 -8.64 -3.14
CA LYS A 307 10.81 -9.75 -2.17
C LYS A 307 9.38 -10.29 -2.04
N SER A 308 9.23 -11.54 -1.64
CA SER A 308 7.89 -12.12 -1.43
C SER A 308 7.17 -11.48 -0.24
N VAL A 309 5.86 -11.71 -0.14
CA VAL A 309 5.03 -11.21 0.97
C VAL A 309 5.55 -11.73 2.29
N GLY A 310 5.92 -13.01 2.37
CA GLY A 310 6.53 -13.62 3.55
C GLY A 310 7.80 -12.91 4.01
N ILE A 311 8.71 -12.58 3.08
CA ILE A 311 9.96 -11.84 3.42
C ILE A 311 9.65 -10.40 3.85
N CYS A 312 8.65 -9.76 3.24
CA CYS A 312 8.20 -8.44 3.66
C CYS A 312 7.64 -8.48 5.10
N ILE A 313 6.86 -9.51 5.46
CA ILE A 313 6.37 -9.75 6.82
C ILE A 313 7.53 -9.98 7.80
N ASP A 314 8.50 -10.83 7.46
CA ASP A 314 9.69 -11.04 8.29
C ASP A 314 10.46 -9.74 8.52
N THR A 315 10.54 -8.89 7.51
CA THR A 315 11.17 -7.56 7.62
C THR A 315 10.43 -6.69 8.64
N ILE A 316 9.10 -6.67 8.64
CA ILE A 316 8.32 -5.93 9.64
C ILE A 316 8.61 -6.45 11.05
N GLU A 317 8.50 -7.77 11.25
CA GLU A 317 8.72 -8.43 12.54
C GLU A 317 10.15 -8.21 13.08
N LYS A 318 11.14 -8.04 12.19
CA LYS A 318 12.53 -7.80 12.57
C LYS A 318 12.80 -6.35 13.00
N TYR A 319 12.08 -5.39 12.43
CA TYR A 319 12.41 -3.96 12.58
C TYR A 319 11.43 -3.16 13.44
N ILE A 320 10.35 -3.79 13.94
CA ILE A 320 9.51 -3.23 15.00
C ILE A 320 10.13 -3.55 16.36
N SER A 321 10.21 -2.55 17.24
CA SER A 321 10.73 -2.73 18.59
C SER A 321 9.65 -3.21 19.54
N ASP A 322 10.04 -4.00 20.54
CA ASP A 322 9.12 -4.56 21.54
C ASP A 322 8.40 -3.48 22.36
N ASN A 323 8.99 -2.29 22.49
CA ASN A 323 8.42 -1.15 23.20
C ASN A 323 7.33 -0.43 22.40
N ASP A 324 7.26 -0.71 21.09
CA ASP A 324 6.36 -0.02 20.16
C ASP A 324 5.05 -0.79 19.91
N LEU A 325 4.97 -2.05 20.37
CA LEU A 325 3.78 -2.91 20.33
C LEU A 325 2.78 -2.53 21.43
#